data_AF-A0A0K8T232-F1
#
_entry.id   AF-A0A0K8T232-F1
#
_cell.length_a   1.000
_cell.length_b   1.000
_cell.length_c   1.000
_cell.angle_alpha   90.00
_cell.angle_beta   90.00
_cell.angle_gamma   90.00
#
_symmetry.space_group_name_H-M   'P 1'
#
loop_
_entity.id
_entity.type
_entity.pdbx_description
1 polymer ?
#
loop_
_entity_poly.entity_id
_entity_poly.type
_entity_poly.pdbx_seq_one_letter_code
_entity_poly.pdbx_strand_id
1 'polypeptide(L)'
;MPKKISFNVVYASSEEDKFRASELNDHGPTVRGWQSAKECGFPQEIILRLETPTVLSQVQILAHQYLIPSRIELWLGPETSEFEEFNDLPFEYLGYVTLADNRSSSYKSRELKSVAIPSPDRTGFFKLSLHVNHENVHNV
;
A
#
# COMPACT_ATOMS: atom_id res chain seq x y z
N MET A 1 -9.07 -13.09 18.00
CA MET A 1 -9.40 -11.79 17.38
C MET A 1 -8.19 -11.32 16.59
N PRO A 2 -8.35 -10.83 15.35
CA PRO A 2 -7.28 -10.18 14.61
C PRO A 2 -6.76 -8.99 15.40
N LYS A 3 -5.43 -8.85 15.51
CA LYS A 3 -4.79 -7.68 16.13
C LYS A 3 -4.21 -6.81 15.03
N LYS A 4 -4.33 -5.49 15.18
CA LYS A 4 -3.64 -4.54 14.30
C LYS A 4 -2.13 -4.72 14.49
N ILE A 5 -1.41 -4.88 13.38
CA ILE A 5 0.04 -5.01 13.36
C ILE A 5 0.61 -3.63 13.03
N SER A 6 1.52 -3.13 13.87
CA SER A 6 2.28 -1.91 13.56
C SER A 6 3.26 -2.19 12.43
N PHE A 7 3.53 -1.19 11.61
CA PHE A 7 4.53 -1.26 10.55
C PHE A 7 5.18 0.11 10.34
N ASN A 8 6.28 0.11 9.61
CA ASN A 8 6.87 1.30 9.04
C ASN A 8 7.05 1.13 7.53
N VAL A 9 6.82 2.19 6.77
CA VAL A 9 7.26 2.26 5.39
C VAL A 9 8.77 2.38 5.38
N VAL A 10 9.43 1.44 4.70
CA VAL A 10 10.89 1.38 4.58
C VAL A 10 11.37 1.69 3.18
N TYR A 11 10.47 1.68 2.20
CA TYR A 11 10.76 2.07 0.82
C TYR A 11 9.49 2.55 0.11
N ALA A 12 9.65 3.55 -0.74
CA ALA A 12 8.68 3.97 -1.74
C ALA A 12 9.41 4.32 -3.03
N SER A 13 8.89 3.91 -4.18
CA SER A 13 9.53 4.17 -5.48
C SER A 13 9.57 5.65 -5.85
N SER A 14 8.62 6.43 -5.33
CA SER A 14 8.62 7.89 -5.37
C SER A 14 7.70 8.46 -4.31
N GLU A 15 7.82 9.76 -4.04
CA GLU A 15 6.92 10.50 -3.17
C GLU A 15 6.87 11.98 -3.56
N GLU A 16 5.75 12.64 -3.24
CA GLU A 16 5.64 14.10 -3.23
C GLU A 16 6.06 14.65 -1.87
N ASP A 17 6.75 15.80 -1.85
CA ASP A 17 7.29 16.43 -0.63
C ASP A 17 6.25 16.61 0.50
N LYS A 18 4.99 16.87 0.12
CA LYS A 18 3.89 17.12 1.07
C LYS A 18 3.13 15.85 1.49
N PHE A 19 3.39 14.72 0.83
CA PHE A 19 2.67 13.45 0.93
C PHE A 19 3.68 12.30 0.97
N ARG A 20 4.62 12.39 1.91
CA ARG A 20 5.72 11.45 2.05
C ARG A 20 5.23 10.09 2.52
N ALA A 21 5.95 9.03 2.16
CA ALA A 21 5.57 7.67 2.48
C ALA A 21 5.53 7.41 4.00
N SER A 22 6.35 8.15 4.77
CA SER A 22 6.35 8.11 6.23
C SER A 22 5.01 8.50 6.87
N GLU A 23 4.15 9.26 6.18
CA GLU A 23 2.80 9.60 6.66
C GLU A 23 1.89 8.37 6.82
N LEU A 24 2.25 7.24 6.19
CA LEU A 24 1.52 5.98 6.38
C LEU A 24 1.87 5.27 7.69
N ASN A 25 2.93 5.67 8.40
CA ASN A 25 3.33 5.06 9.67
C ASN A 25 2.36 5.43 10.81
N ASP A 26 1.72 6.58 10.69
CA ASP A 26 0.77 7.11 11.67
C ASP A 26 -0.66 7.00 11.13
N HIS A 27 -1.61 6.59 11.97
CA HIS A 27 -3.01 6.48 11.57
C HIS A 27 -3.87 7.44 12.40
N GLY A 28 -4.59 8.33 11.73
CA GLY A 28 -5.44 9.32 12.38
C GLY A 28 -6.21 10.18 11.37
N PRO A 29 -7.09 11.07 11.85
CA PRO A 29 -7.86 11.95 10.96
C PRO A 29 -7.01 13.04 10.29
N THR A 30 -5.82 13.33 10.83
CA THR A 30 -4.94 14.42 10.39
C THR A 30 -3.80 13.98 9.47
N VAL A 31 -3.56 12.67 9.32
CA VAL A 31 -2.51 12.17 8.42
C VAL A 31 -2.92 12.40 6.98
N ARG A 32 -1.95 12.86 6.19
CA ARG A 32 -2.18 13.19 4.78
C ARG A 32 -2.14 11.94 3.91
N GLY A 33 -1.38 10.95 4.33
CA GLY A 33 -1.08 9.76 3.55
C GLY A 33 0.03 10.01 2.53
N TRP A 34 0.23 9.03 1.68
CA TRP A 34 1.25 9.03 0.65
C TRP A 34 0.67 9.35 -0.73
N GLN A 35 1.45 10.05 -1.54
CA GLN A 35 1.21 10.25 -2.97
C GLN A 35 2.56 10.07 -3.69
N SER A 36 2.56 9.28 -4.77
CA SER A 36 3.70 9.18 -5.67
C SER A 36 4.01 10.53 -6.33
N ALA A 37 5.24 10.72 -6.80
CA ALA A 37 5.61 11.90 -7.58
C ALA A 37 4.69 12.08 -8.80
N LYS A 38 4.45 13.33 -9.20
CA LYS A 38 3.76 13.66 -10.44
C LYS A 38 4.47 13.07 -11.65
N GLU A 39 3.68 12.68 -12.65
CA GLU A 39 4.17 12.11 -13.92
C GLU A 39 5.10 10.89 -13.71
N CYS A 40 4.96 10.18 -12.59
CA CYS A 40 5.72 8.96 -12.32
C CYS A 40 5.35 7.82 -13.30
N GLY A 41 6.29 6.90 -13.50
CA GLY A 41 6.02 5.65 -14.20
C GLY A 41 5.24 4.69 -13.31
N PHE A 42 4.37 3.86 -13.88
CA PHE A 42 3.68 2.80 -13.13
C PHE A 42 4.28 1.42 -13.45
N PRO A 43 4.25 0.46 -12.50
CA PRO A 43 3.68 0.59 -11.15
C PRO A 43 4.55 1.42 -10.19
N GLN A 44 3.91 1.96 -9.16
CA GLN A 44 4.57 2.57 -8.00
C GLN A 44 4.57 1.56 -6.85
N GLU A 45 5.67 1.46 -6.12
CA GLU A 45 5.86 0.46 -5.08
C GLU A 45 6.00 1.09 -3.70
N ILE A 46 5.42 0.43 -2.69
CA ILE A 46 5.62 0.73 -1.27
C ILE A 46 5.97 -0.58 -0.56
N ILE A 47 7.01 -0.56 0.27
CA ILE A 47 7.39 -1.69 1.11
C ILE A 47 7.21 -1.32 2.58
N LEU A 48 6.44 -2.14 3.27
CA LEU A 48 6.17 -2.07 4.69
C LEU A 48 7.04 -3.09 5.42
N ARG A 49 7.70 -2.66 6.50
CA ARG A 49 8.32 -3.54 7.49
C ARG A 49 7.38 -3.65 8.69
N LEU A 50 6.96 -4.87 9.00
CA LEU A 50 6.15 -5.16 10.18
C LEU A 50 7.05 -5.06 11.43
N GLU A 51 6.52 -4.50 12.52
CA GLU A 51 7.27 -4.33 13.77
C GLU A 51 7.68 -5.69 14.37
N THR A 52 6.83 -6.70 14.20
CA THR A 52 7.11 -8.07 14.59
C THR A 52 6.72 -9.01 13.46
N PRO A 53 7.60 -9.93 13.04
CA PRO A 53 7.23 -10.89 12.02
C PRO A 53 6.04 -11.73 12.45
N THR A 54 5.07 -11.92 11.57
CA THR A 54 3.79 -12.53 11.92
C THR A 54 3.14 -13.18 10.71
N VAL A 55 2.21 -14.10 10.95
CA VAL A 55 1.29 -14.57 9.91
C VAL A 55 0.30 -13.45 9.65
N LEU A 56 0.33 -12.90 8.44
CA LEU A 56 -0.54 -11.81 8.03
C LEU A 56 -1.86 -12.40 7.55
N SER A 57 -2.98 -12.05 8.17
CA SER A 57 -4.30 -12.60 7.82
C SER A 57 -5.11 -11.70 6.90
N GLN A 58 -4.93 -10.38 7.01
CA GLN A 58 -5.71 -9.40 6.27
C GLN A 58 -4.92 -8.10 6.11
N VAL A 59 -5.08 -7.46 4.96
CA VAL A 59 -4.65 -6.09 4.69
C VAL A 59 -5.87 -5.21 4.43
N GLN A 60 -5.83 -3.99 4.96
CA GLN A 60 -6.83 -2.96 4.67
C GLN A 60 -6.13 -1.76 4.03
N ILE A 61 -6.63 -1.33 2.88
CA ILE A 61 -6.07 -0.25 2.07
C ILE A 61 -7.14 0.81 1.89
N LEU A 62 -6.85 2.04 2.29
CA LEU A 62 -7.74 3.19 2.12
C LEU A 62 -7.16 4.11 1.03
N ALA A 63 -7.79 4.14 -0.13
CA ALA A 63 -7.41 5.03 -1.23
C ALA A 63 -8.16 6.36 -1.12
N HIS A 64 -7.44 7.46 -1.38
CA HIS A 64 -8.06 8.77 -1.44
C HIS A 64 -8.98 8.87 -2.65
N GLN A 65 -10.19 9.39 -2.44
CA GLN A 65 -10.95 10.24 -3.37
C GLN A 65 -10.66 10.20 -4.87
N TYR A 66 -9.51 10.83 -5.13
CA TYR A 66 -9.03 11.37 -6.39
C TYR A 66 -7.76 10.67 -6.85
N LEU A 67 -7.33 9.64 -6.14
CA LEU A 67 -6.08 8.93 -6.38
C LEU A 67 -6.32 7.44 -6.10
N ILE A 68 -7.38 6.87 -6.69
CA ILE A 68 -7.74 5.47 -6.49
C ILE A 68 -7.02 4.62 -7.56
N PRO A 69 -6.08 3.75 -7.16
CA PRO A 69 -5.41 2.86 -8.10
C PRO A 69 -6.39 1.91 -8.76
N SER A 70 -6.25 1.68 -10.07
CA SER A 70 -7.10 0.72 -10.78
C SER A 70 -6.85 -0.73 -10.33
N ARG A 71 -5.61 -1.03 -9.95
CA ARG A 71 -5.13 -2.33 -9.48
C ARG A 71 -4.01 -2.13 -8.45
N ILE A 72 -4.03 -2.96 -7.41
CA ILE A 72 -2.94 -3.08 -6.45
C ILE A 72 -2.54 -4.55 -6.37
N GLU A 73 -1.27 -4.83 -6.68
CA GLU A 73 -0.64 -6.12 -6.47
C GLU A 73 -0.12 -6.23 -5.04
N LEU A 74 -0.25 -7.43 -4.47
CA LEU A 74 0.11 -7.76 -3.10
C LEU A 74 1.24 -8.76 -3.11
N TRP A 75 2.27 -8.49 -2.31
CA TRP A 75 3.47 -9.31 -2.28
C TRP A 75 3.93 -9.55 -0.84
N LEU A 76 4.33 -10.77 -0.54
CA LEU A 76 4.84 -11.19 0.77
C LEU A 76 6.35 -11.24 0.74
N GLY A 77 7.01 -10.56 1.66
CA GLY A 77 8.47 -10.62 1.80
C GLY A 77 8.92 -11.63 2.85
N PRO A 78 10.24 -11.73 3.07
CA PRO A 78 10.80 -12.67 4.04
C PRO A 78 10.43 -12.33 5.50
N GLU A 79 10.65 -13.27 6.42
CA GLU A 79 10.42 -13.04 7.85
C GLU A 79 11.40 -12.01 8.45
N THR A 80 12.64 -12.03 7.99
CA THR A 80 13.72 -11.12 8.39
C THR A 80 14.52 -10.68 7.17
N SER A 81 15.28 -9.61 7.31
CA SER A 81 16.19 -9.13 6.28
C SER A 81 17.54 -8.78 6.90
N GLU A 82 18.60 -9.22 6.25
CA GLU A 82 19.98 -8.73 6.48
C GLU A 82 20.41 -7.73 5.39
N PHE A 83 19.56 -7.49 4.38
CA PHE A 83 19.84 -6.56 3.29
C PHE A 83 19.70 -5.11 3.74
N GLU A 84 20.61 -4.25 3.24
CA GLU A 84 20.55 -2.80 3.42
C GLU A 84 19.48 -2.16 2.52
N GLU A 85 19.28 -2.70 1.31
CA GLU A 85 18.30 -2.22 0.34
C GLU A 85 17.03 -3.10 0.34
N PHE A 86 15.88 -2.49 0.66
CA PHE A 86 14.62 -3.23 0.84
C PHE A 86 13.92 -3.60 -0.48
N ASN A 87 14.22 -2.92 -1.58
CA ASN A 87 13.66 -3.19 -2.91
C ASN A 87 14.16 -4.51 -3.52
N ASP A 88 15.31 -5.01 -3.09
CA ASP A 88 15.92 -6.25 -3.57
C ASP A 88 15.50 -7.51 -2.79
N LEU A 89 14.61 -7.36 -1.80
CA LEU A 89 14.13 -8.50 -1.02
C LEU A 89 13.37 -9.51 -1.89
N PRO A 90 13.48 -10.82 -1.59
CA PRO A 90 12.74 -11.85 -2.31
C PRO A 90 11.25 -11.79 -1.94
N PHE A 91 10.46 -11.09 -2.76
CA PHE A 91 9.02 -10.99 -2.60
C PHE A 91 8.29 -12.08 -3.40
N GLU A 92 7.37 -12.77 -2.74
CA GLU A 92 6.42 -13.70 -3.36
C GLU A 92 5.13 -12.97 -3.77
N TYR A 93 4.69 -13.17 -5.01
CA TYR A 93 3.43 -12.61 -5.49
C TYR A 93 2.23 -13.36 -4.93
N LEU A 94 1.35 -12.65 -4.23
CA LEU A 94 0.12 -13.25 -3.67
C LEU A 94 -1.09 -13.10 -4.59
N GLY A 95 -1.07 -12.12 -5.50
CA GLY A 95 -2.21 -11.76 -6.32
C GLY A 95 -2.42 -10.25 -6.38
N TYR A 96 -3.59 -9.85 -6.88
CA TYR A 96 -3.96 -8.44 -6.99
C TYR A 96 -5.42 -8.22 -6.57
N VAL A 97 -5.72 -6.97 -6.26
CA VAL A 97 -7.08 -6.49 -6.05
C VAL A 97 -7.36 -5.29 -6.92
N THR A 98 -8.62 -5.16 -7.31
CA THR A 98 -9.14 -3.95 -7.95
C THR A 98 -9.95 -3.13 -6.96
N LEU A 99 -9.92 -1.83 -7.16
CA LEU A 99 -10.68 -0.84 -6.40
C LEU A 99 -11.74 -0.23 -7.30
N ALA A 100 -12.86 0.23 -6.72
CA ALA A 100 -13.90 0.89 -7.50
C ALA A 100 -13.42 2.26 -8.02
N ASP A 101 -13.84 2.65 -9.22
CA ASP A 101 -13.55 3.96 -9.82
C ASP A 101 -14.23 5.14 -9.11
N ASN A 102 -15.11 4.83 -8.15
CA ASN A 102 -15.81 5.78 -7.30
C ASN A 102 -16.78 6.74 -8.04
N ARG A 103 -17.17 6.40 -9.28
CA ARG A 103 -18.15 7.17 -10.07
C ARG A 103 -19.53 7.21 -9.41
N SER A 104 -19.93 6.10 -8.78
CA SER A 104 -21.23 5.98 -8.10
C SER A 104 -21.41 6.98 -6.96
N SER A 105 -20.32 7.42 -6.31
CA SER A 105 -20.35 8.44 -5.26
C SER A 105 -20.11 9.86 -5.78
N SER A 106 -19.98 10.05 -7.10
CA SER A 106 -19.48 11.28 -7.71
C SER A 106 -18.10 11.69 -7.18
N TYR A 107 -17.21 10.71 -6.96
CA TYR A 107 -15.85 10.90 -6.47
C TYR A 107 -15.75 11.54 -5.07
N LYS A 108 -16.75 11.33 -4.21
CA LYS A 108 -16.82 11.95 -2.87
C LYS A 108 -16.36 11.03 -1.74
N SER A 109 -16.33 9.73 -1.99
CA SER A 109 -16.03 8.73 -0.95
C SER A 109 -14.61 8.18 -1.10
N ARG A 110 -13.86 8.07 0.00
CA ARG A 110 -12.64 7.26 -0.01
C ARG A 110 -13.00 5.79 -0.25
N GLU A 111 -12.13 5.06 -0.92
CA GLU A 111 -12.34 3.63 -1.20
C GLU A 111 -11.54 2.79 -0.20
N LEU A 112 -12.23 2.00 0.63
CA LEU A 112 -11.62 1.08 1.58
C LEU A 112 -11.71 -0.34 1.05
N LYS A 113 -10.55 -0.96 0.80
CA LYS A 113 -10.46 -2.37 0.41
C LYS A 113 -9.92 -3.20 1.58
N SER A 114 -10.62 -4.27 1.94
CA SER A 114 -10.11 -5.29 2.87
C SER A 114 -9.86 -6.59 2.11
N VAL A 115 -8.67 -7.17 2.27
CA VAL A 115 -8.21 -8.33 1.50
C VAL A 115 -7.65 -9.37 2.47
N ALA A 116 -8.17 -10.59 2.41
CA ALA A 116 -7.59 -11.71 3.13
C ALA A 116 -6.26 -12.13 2.49
N ILE A 117 -5.27 -12.42 3.31
CA ILE A 117 -3.94 -12.86 2.85
C ILE A 117 -3.89 -14.38 2.92
N PRO A 118 -3.79 -15.09 1.78
CA PRO A 118 -3.90 -16.53 1.72
C PRO A 118 -2.55 -17.23 1.95
N SER A 119 -1.75 -16.76 2.90
CA SER A 119 -0.45 -17.38 3.25
C SER A 119 -0.43 -17.77 4.73
N PRO A 120 -0.02 -19.00 5.07
CA PRO A 120 0.19 -19.42 6.45
C PRO A 120 1.55 -18.98 7.00
N ASP A 121 2.43 -18.42 6.17
CA ASP A 121 3.82 -18.16 6.53
C ASP A 121 3.97 -16.86 7.33
N ARG A 122 4.99 -16.83 8.20
CA ARG A 122 5.37 -15.60 8.89
C ARG A 122 6.13 -14.69 7.94
N THR A 123 5.81 -13.42 7.97
CA THR A 123 6.51 -12.39 7.20
C THR A 123 6.90 -11.21 8.08
N GLY A 124 8.01 -10.55 7.76
CA GLY A 124 8.40 -9.27 8.31
C GLY A 124 8.19 -8.12 7.32
N PHE A 125 7.85 -8.41 6.05
CA PHE A 125 7.77 -7.41 5.00
C PHE A 125 6.57 -7.63 4.08
N PHE A 126 5.94 -6.54 3.67
CA PHE A 126 4.81 -6.58 2.76
C PHE A 126 4.97 -5.50 1.70
N LYS A 127 4.82 -5.86 0.42
CA LYS A 127 4.94 -4.91 -0.68
C LYS A 127 3.62 -4.72 -1.40
N LEU A 128 3.31 -3.46 -1.67
CA LEU A 128 2.22 -3.02 -2.53
C LEU A 128 2.81 -2.52 -3.85
N SER A 129 2.29 -3.00 -4.98
CA SER A 129 2.58 -2.46 -6.31
C SER A 129 1.30 -1.86 -6.89
N LEU A 130 1.23 -0.54 -6.92
CA LEU A 130 0.06 0.25 -7.29
C LEU A 130 0.16 0.64 -8.76
N HIS A 131 -0.85 0.27 -9.54
CA HIS A 131 -0.96 0.64 -10.94
C HIS A 131 -1.64 2.00 -11.09
N VAL A 132 -1.70 2.48 -12.34
CA VAL A 132 -2.31 3.76 -12.70
C VAL A 132 -3.68 3.96 -12.05
N ASN A 133 -3.94 5.18 -11.59
CA ASN A 133 -5.22 5.56 -11.00
C ASN A 133 -6.34 5.47 -12.04
N HIS A 134 -7.57 5.21 -11.58
CA HIS A 134 -8.76 5.38 -12.41
C HIS A 134 -8.87 6.83 -12.88
N GLU A 135 -9.30 7.04 -14.12
CA GLU A 135 -9.57 8.38 -14.64
C GLU A 135 -10.65 9.07 -13.82
N ASN A 136 -10.30 10.22 -13.26
CA ASN A 136 -11.21 11.07 -12.52
C ASN A 136 -10.80 12.52 -12.71
N VAL A 137 -11.80 13.39 -12.89
CA VAL A 137 -11.67 14.82 -13.19
C VAL A 137 -10.97 15.62 -12.08
N HIS A 138 -10.82 15.02 -10.90
CA HIS A 138 -10.16 15.59 -9.73
C HIS A 138 -8.78 14.99 -9.46
N ASN A 139 -8.29 14.09 -10.31
CA ASN A 139 -6.91 13.60 -10.19
C ASN A 139 -5.97 14.77 -10.48
N VAL A 140 -5.21 15.22 -9.47
CA VAL A 140 -4.23 16.33 -9.56
C VAL A 140 -2.88 15.88 -9.03
#